data_AF-C4FAS4-F1
#
_entry.id   AF-C4FAS4-F1
#
_cell.length_a   1.000
_cell.length_b   1.000
_cell.length_c   1.000
_cell.angle_alpha   90.00
_cell.angle_beta   90.00
_cell.angle_gamma   90.00
#
_symmetry.space_group_name_H-M   'P 1'
#
loop_
_entity.id
_entity.type
_entity.pdbx_description
1 polymer ?
#
loop_
_entity_poly.entity_id
_entity_poly.type
_entity_poly.pdbx_seq_one_letter_code
_entity_poly.pdbx_strand_id
1 'polypeptide(L)'
;MMVGTIIHARDEGCACDKGCATKAVKGHMDDSERLAAYDAFARGIRAELAEVGARMDVLRTENKAKTATYRQLFATRMTLKDIDRRLVERGL
;
A
#
# COMPACT_ATOMS: atom_id res chain seq x y z
N MET A 1 -39.95 -36.68 -13.82
CA MET A 1 -39.06 -36.82 -14.99
C MET A 1 -39.11 -35.49 -15.72
N MET A 2 -38.02 -34.72 -15.69
CA MET A 2 -37.95 -33.34 -16.19
C MET A 2 -36.91 -33.33 -17.31
N VAL A 3 -37.34 -33.11 -18.55
CA VAL A 3 -36.43 -32.84 -19.67
C VAL A 3 -36.86 -31.50 -20.24
N GLY A 4 -36.01 -30.51 -20.02
CA GLY A 4 -36.18 -29.18 -20.57
C GLY A 4 -35.88 -29.14 -22.05
N THR A 5 -36.26 -28.04 -22.68
CA THR A 5 -35.55 -27.51 -23.84
C THR A 5 -35.62 -26.00 -23.77
N ILE A 6 -34.43 -25.41 -23.90
CA ILE A 6 -34.07 -24.02 -23.72
C ILE A 6 -34.64 -23.21 -24.90
N ILE A 7 -35.44 -22.17 -24.60
CA ILE A 7 -35.81 -21.17 -25.61
C ILE A 7 -34.75 -20.08 -25.60
N HIS A 8 -34.11 -19.89 -26.76
CA HIS A 8 -33.25 -18.77 -27.09
C HIS A 8 -34.04 -17.45 -27.12
N ALA A 9 -33.47 -16.38 -26.56
CA ALA A 9 -33.81 -15.01 -26.93
C ALA A 9 -32.53 -14.25 -27.29
N ARG A 10 -32.52 -13.66 -28.48
CA ARG A 10 -31.45 -12.87 -29.10
C ARG A 10 -31.79 -11.37 -28.96
N ASP A 11 -30.74 -10.56 -28.82
CA ASP A 11 -30.62 -9.10 -29.01
C ASP A 11 -31.80 -8.19 -28.64
N GLU A 12 -31.57 -7.27 -27.68
CA GLU A 12 -31.55 -5.81 -27.91
C GLU A 12 -31.51 -5.04 -26.58
N GLY A 13 -30.51 -4.14 -26.48
CA GLY A 13 -30.38 -2.99 -25.57
C GLY A 13 -31.06 -3.03 -24.20
N CYS A 14 -30.25 -3.13 -23.12
CA CYS A 14 -30.67 -2.53 -21.86
C CYS A 14 -29.93 -1.21 -21.66
N ALA A 15 -30.65 -0.13 -21.99
CA ALA A 15 -30.28 1.24 -21.73
C ALA A 15 -30.06 1.44 -20.22
N CYS A 16 -29.08 2.27 -19.91
CA CYS A 16 -28.79 2.78 -18.59
C CYS A 16 -30.05 3.31 -17.89
N ASP A 17 -30.41 2.71 -16.75
CA ASP A 17 -31.16 3.44 -15.74
C ASP A 17 -30.41 3.46 -14.41
N LYS A 18 -30.37 4.67 -13.85
CA LYS A 18 -29.51 5.11 -12.77
C LYS A 18 -30.01 4.50 -11.45
N GLY A 19 -29.38 3.45 -10.96
CA GLY A 19 -29.77 2.95 -9.64
C GLY A 19 -29.18 1.65 -9.11
N CYS A 20 -28.23 1.02 -9.81
CA CYS A 20 -27.70 -0.27 -9.36
C CYS A 20 -26.18 -0.36 -9.53
N ALA A 21 -25.43 0.47 -8.81
CA ALA A 21 -23.97 0.34 -8.74
C ALA A 21 -23.40 0.30 -7.32
N THR A 22 -24.20 0.53 -6.27
CA THR A 22 -23.68 0.62 -4.89
C THR A 22 -24.02 -0.56 -4.00
N LYS A 23 -24.66 -1.62 -4.53
CA LYS A 23 -25.06 -2.80 -3.72
C LYS A 23 -24.55 -4.12 -4.29
N ALA A 24 -23.28 -4.20 -4.67
CA ALA A 24 -22.67 -5.49 -5.00
C ALA A 24 -21.13 -5.50 -4.93
N VAL A 25 -20.48 -4.85 -3.95
CA VAL A 25 -19.04 -5.11 -3.76
C VAL A 25 -18.63 -5.12 -2.30
N LYS A 26 -18.96 -6.19 -1.58
CA LYS A 26 -18.43 -6.48 -0.24
C LYS A 26 -17.00 -7.05 -0.30
N GLY A 27 -16.16 -6.57 -1.23
CA GLY A 27 -14.86 -7.17 -1.52
C GLY A 27 -13.92 -6.41 -2.47
N HIS A 28 -14.34 -5.30 -3.09
CA HIS A 28 -13.40 -4.38 -3.71
C HIS A 28 -13.20 -3.21 -2.76
N MET A 29 -11.99 -3.12 -2.23
CA MET A 29 -11.51 -1.90 -1.59
C MET A 29 -11.62 -0.77 -2.61
N ASP A 30 -12.25 0.34 -2.24
CA ASP A 30 -12.39 1.49 -3.12
C ASP A 30 -11.00 2.04 -3.49
N ASP A 31 -10.85 2.62 -4.68
CA ASP A 31 -9.56 3.16 -5.11
C ASP A 31 -9.04 4.24 -4.13
N SER A 32 -9.93 4.98 -3.46
CA SER A 32 -9.57 5.91 -2.39
C SER A 32 -9.04 5.21 -1.16
N GLU A 33 -9.63 4.08 -0.75
CA GLU A 33 -9.14 3.29 0.38
C GLU A 33 -7.78 2.68 0.06
N ARG A 34 -7.57 2.23 -1.18
CA ARG A 34 -6.27 1.75 -1.67
C ARG A 34 -5.21 2.84 -1.64
N LEU A 35 -5.54 4.05 -2.08
CA LEU A 35 -4.60 5.18 -2.03
C LEU A 35 -4.26 5.57 -0.59
N ALA A 36 -5.25 5.66 0.30
CA ALA A 36 -5.03 5.96 1.71
C ALA A 36 -4.13 4.93 2.41
N ALA A 37 -4.22 3.66 2.02
CA ALA A 37 -3.33 2.61 2.52
C ALA A 37 -1.87 2.84 2.06
N TYR A 38 -1.64 3.25 0.82
CA TYR A 38 -0.31 3.61 0.33
C TYR A 38 0.25 4.86 1.00
N ASP A 39 -0.57 5.87 1.25
CA ASP A 39 -0.15 7.06 2.00
C ASP A 39 0.22 6.70 3.45
N ALA A 40 -0.54 5.81 4.09
CA ALA A 40 -0.23 5.30 5.41
C ALA A 40 1.10 4.53 5.42
N PHE A 41 1.35 3.71 4.39
CA PHE A 41 2.63 3.03 4.21
C PHE A 41 3.79 4.02 4.06
N ALA A 42 3.64 5.06 3.24
CA ALA A 42 4.67 6.08 3.07
C ALA A 42 4.99 6.82 4.38
N ARG A 43 3.97 7.17 5.17
CA ARG A 43 4.16 7.72 6.52
C ARG A 43 4.88 6.74 7.45
N GLY A 44 4.56 5.45 7.37
CA GLY A 44 5.22 4.40 8.14
C GLY A 44 6.72 4.31 7.85
N ILE A 45 7.11 4.30 6.58
CA ILE A 45 8.53 4.27 6.17
C ILE A 45 9.29 5.49 6.70
N ARG A 46 8.68 6.68 6.65
CA ARG A 46 9.26 7.92 7.18
C ARG A 46 9.43 7.87 8.70
N ALA A 47 8.44 7.32 9.41
CA ALA A 47 8.52 7.13 10.86
C ALA A 47 9.63 6.15 11.25
N GLU A 48 9.74 5.01 10.55
CA GLU A 48 10.80 4.02 10.79
C GLU A 48 12.19 4.60 10.50
N LEU A 49 12.33 5.40 9.44
CA LEU A 49 13.58 6.10 9.12
C LEU A 49 13.99 7.07 10.24
N ALA A 50 13.03 7.80 10.81
CA ALA A 50 13.26 8.68 11.95
C ALA A 50 13.69 7.90 13.20
N GLU A 51 13.03 6.78 13.50
CA GLU A 51 13.38 5.91 14.62
C GLU A 51 14.79 5.34 14.49
N VAL A 52 15.13 4.78 13.32
CA VAL A 52 16.46 4.25 13.04
C VAL A 52 17.51 5.36 13.16
N GLY A 53 17.20 6.57 12.67
CA GLY A 53 18.05 7.75 12.85
C GLY A 53 18.32 8.04 14.33
N ALA A 54 17.28 8.15 15.14
CA ALA A 54 17.40 8.39 16.58
C ALA A 54 18.21 7.30 17.28
N ARG A 55 17.96 6.03 16.98
CA ARG A 55 18.71 4.89 17.54
C ARG A 55 20.19 4.93 17.15
N MET A 56 20.50 5.35 15.92
CA MET A 56 21.89 5.54 15.49
C MET A 56 22.56 6.69 16.22
N ASP A 57 21.85 7.79 16.50
CA ASP A 57 22.40 8.92 17.24
C ASP A 57 22.69 8.54 18.70
N VAL A 58 21.83 7.75 19.35
CA VAL A 58 22.12 7.17 20.69
C VAL A 58 23.39 6.32 20.68
N LEU A 59 23.55 5.44 19.67
CA LEU A 59 24.78 4.66 19.55
C LEU A 59 26.00 5.53 19.29
N ARG A 60 25.84 6.69 18.63
CA ARG A 60 26.93 7.65 18.43
C ARG A 60 27.31 8.34 19.73
N THR A 61 26.34 8.77 20.55
CA THR A 61 26.61 9.38 21.86
C THR A 61 27.30 8.39 22.81
N GLU A 62 27.03 7.10 22.66
CA GLU A 62 27.69 6.02 23.41
C GLU A 62 29.04 5.56 22.81
N ASN A 63 29.58 6.24 21.78
CA ASN A 63 30.79 5.84 21.05
C ASN A 63 30.75 4.44 20.39
N LYS A 64 29.55 3.88 20.20
CA LYS A 64 29.31 2.55 19.58
C LYS A 64 29.10 2.62 18.07
N ALA A 65 29.49 3.72 17.42
CA ALA A 65 29.31 3.92 15.98
C ALA A 65 30.10 2.94 15.07
N LYS A 66 31.05 2.18 15.62
CA LYS A 66 31.84 1.16 14.88
C LYS A 66 31.32 -0.27 15.05
N THR A 67 30.29 -0.46 15.87
CA THR A 67 29.74 -1.79 16.17
C THR A 67 29.07 -2.43 14.94
N ALA A 68 28.91 -3.76 14.97
CA ALA A 68 28.15 -4.48 13.95
C ALA A 68 26.70 -3.97 13.87
N THR A 69 26.09 -3.69 15.02
CA THR A 69 24.72 -3.16 15.12
C THR A 69 24.57 -1.80 14.44
N TYR A 70 25.52 -0.87 14.63
CA TYR A 70 25.48 0.42 13.94
C TYR A 70 25.58 0.26 12.41
N ARG A 71 26.44 -0.65 11.93
CA ARG A 71 26.57 -0.95 10.49
C ARG A 71 25.27 -1.55 9.92
N GLN A 72 24.63 -2.44 10.65
CA GLN A 72 23.33 -3.01 10.27
C GLN A 72 22.25 -1.93 10.20
N LEU A 73 22.13 -1.08 11.22
CA LEU A 73 21.19 0.04 11.23
C LEU A 73 21.46 1.03 10.10
N PHE A 74 22.73 1.29 9.77
CA PHE A 74 23.09 2.12 8.63
C PHE A 74 22.61 1.50 7.31
N ALA A 75 22.78 0.19 7.12
CA ALA A 75 22.29 -0.52 5.93
C ALA A 75 20.75 -0.43 5.84
N THR A 76 20.04 -0.70 6.94
CA THR A 76 18.57 -0.54 7.02
C THR A 76 18.15 0.88 6.65
N ARG A 77 18.83 1.90 7.19
CA ARG A 77 18.56 3.31 6.89
C ARG A 77 18.75 3.65 5.41
N MET A 78 19.76 3.06 4.75
CA MET A 78 19.95 3.27 3.30
C MET A 78 18.80 2.67 2.49
N THR A 79 18.35 1.46 2.84
CA THR A 79 17.19 0.83 2.20
C THR A 79 15.92 1.65 2.39
N LEU A 80 15.65 2.12 3.61
CA LEU A 80 14.48 2.97 3.90
C LEU A 80 14.52 4.29 3.11
N LYS A 81 15.70 4.92 2.98
CA LYS A 81 15.88 6.13 2.16
C LYS A 81 15.62 5.88 0.67
N ASP A 82 16.03 4.74 0.14
CA ASP A 82 15.74 4.41 -1.26
C ASP A 82 14.24 4.17 -1.48
N ILE A 83 13.58 3.49 -0.54
CA ILE A 83 12.12 3.29 -0.59
C ILE A 83 11.39 4.62 -0.52
N ASP A 84 11.72 5.50 0.43
CA ASP A 84 11.10 6.83 0.56
C ASP A 84 11.31 7.67 -0.70
N ARG A 85 12.52 7.68 -1.27
CA ARG A 85 12.78 8.34 -2.56
C ARG A 85 11.85 7.83 -3.66
N ARG A 86 11.68 6.52 -3.77
CA ARG A 86 10.81 5.89 -4.78
C ARG A 86 9.32 6.17 -4.54
N LEU A 87 8.91 6.42 -3.29
CA LEU A 87 7.55 6.84 -2.95
C LEU A 87 7.32 8.29 -3.36
N VAL A 88 8.27 9.19 -3.04
CA VAL A 88 8.21 10.61 -3.44
C VAL A 88 8.17 10.76 -4.96
N GLU A 89 8.97 9.98 -5.71
CA GLU A 89 8.94 9.94 -7.17
C GLU A 89 7.56 9.58 -7.75
N ARG A 90 6.70 8.92 -6.96
CA ARG A 90 5.33 8.53 -7.32
C ARG A 90 4.26 9.47 -6.75
N GLY A 91 4.66 10.52 -6.02
CA GLY A 91 3.76 11.49 -5.40
C GLY A 91 3.16 11.07 -4.05
N LEU A 92 3.77 10.08 -3.37
CA LEU A 92 3.37 9.59 -2.04
C LEU A 92 4.29 10.15 -0.93
#